data_AF-A0A7C4G291-F1
#
_entry.id   AF-A0A7C4G291-F1
#
_cell.length_a   1.000
_cell.length_b   1.000
_cell.length_c   1.000
_cell.angle_alpha   90.00
_cell.angle_beta   90.00
_cell.angle_gamma   90.00
#
_symmetry.space_group_name_H-M   'P 1'
#
loop_
_entity.id
_entity.type
_entity.pdbx_description
1 polymer ?
#
loop_
_entity_poly.entity_id
_entity_poly.type
_entity_poly.pdbx_seq_one_letter_code
_entity_poly.pdbx_strand_id
1 'polypeptide(L)'
;MLRSLGGYQAQYHYLTLLVVSEFNEWKVLAVAPGVTIHGQRQFSEAKAKDHAFALAKEYVHKFKQESLPELPEVVWQAAAPEHWLVYHA
;
A
#
# COMPACT_ATOMS: atom_id res chain seq x y z
N MET A 1 -15.47 8.05 7.79
CA MET A 1 -15.46 9.35 7.06
C MET A 1 -14.85 9.13 5.69
N LEU A 2 -15.40 9.74 4.63
CA LEU A 2 -14.81 9.72 3.28
C LEU A 2 -13.86 10.91 3.14
N ARG A 3 -12.63 10.68 2.69
CA ARG A 3 -11.65 11.73 2.38
C ARG A 3 -10.97 11.43 1.05
N SER A 4 -10.75 12.48 0.25
CA SER A 4 -9.89 12.40 -0.92
C SER A 4 -8.49 12.04 -0.47
N LEU A 5 -7.88 11.05 -1.10
CA LEU A 5 -6.52 10.64 -0.77
C LEU A 5 -5.51 11.57 -1.44
N GLY A 6 -4.66 12.21 -0.64
CA GLY A 6 -3.33 12.58 -1.11
C GLY A 6 -2.41 11.37 -0.94
N GLY A 7 -1.67 10.99 -1.98
CA GLY A 7 -0.76 9.85 -1.88
C GLY A 7 -0.51 9.13 -3.20
N TYR A 8 -0.17 7.85 -3.09
CA TYR A 8 0.24 6.99 -4.19
C TYR A 8 -0.37 5.60 -4.07
N GLN A 9 -0.57 4.98 -5.22
CA GLN A 9 -0.91 3.58 -5.33
C GLN A 9 0.04 2.86 -6.29
N ALA A 10 0.20 1.56 -6.09
CA ALA A 10 0.91 0.68 -7.00
C ALA A 10 0.29 -0.72 -6.95
N GLN A 11 0.56 -1.54 -7.96
CA GLN A 11 0.11 -2.92 -8.00
C GLN A 11 1.29 -3.87 -7.76
N TYR A 12 1.11 -4.84 -6.86
CA TYR A 12 2.03 -5.95 -6.62
C TYR A 12 1.27 -7.27 -6.75
N HIS A 13 1.36 -7.93 -7.90
CA HIS A 13 0.52 -9.08 -8.27
C HIS A 13 -0.98 -8.78 -8.10
N TYR A 14 -1.65 -9.41 -7.14
CA TYR A 14 -3.06 -9.17 -6.81
C TYR A 14 -3.27 -8.15 -5.68
N LEU A 15 -2.19 -7.65 -5.07
CA LEU A 15 -2.25 -6.65 -4.01
C LEU A 15 -2.16 -5.24 -4.59
N THR A 16 -3.11 -4.40 -4.22
CA THR A 16 -3.02 -2.95 -4.40
C THR A 16 -2.34 -2.33 -3.18
N LEU A 17 -1.20 -1.70 -3.40
CA LEU A 17 -0.43 -0.99 -2.39
C LEU A 17 -0.91 0.45 -2.34
N LEU A 18 -1.18 0.95 -1.15
CA LEU A 18 -1.62 2.32 -0.92
C LEU A 18 -0.68 3.00 0.07
N VAL A 19 -0.16 4.15 -0.32
CA VAL A 19 0.67 5.03 0.49
C VAL A 19 -0.05 6.36 0.59
N VAL A 20 -0.63 6.63 1.75
CA VAL A 20 -1.53 7.78 1.96
C VAL A 20 -0.85 8.80 2.84
N SER A 21 -0.79 10.05 2.36
CA SER A 21 -0.31 11.19 3.12
C SER A 21 -1.41 11.68 4.06
N GLU A 22 -1.09 11.80 5.35
CA GLU A 22 -2.01 12.35 6.36
C GLU A 22 -1.23 13.22 7.36
N PHE A 23 -1.48 14.54 7.31
CA PHE A 23 -0.74 15.55 8.08
C PHE A 23 0.78 15.42 7.90
N ASN A 24 1.46 14.83 8.88
CA ASN A 24 2.92 14.62 8.90
C ASN A 24 3.30 13.13 8.86
N GLU A 25 2.33 12.24 8.66
CA GLU A 25 2.52 10.79 8.62
C GLU A 25 2.13 10.23 7.26
N TRP A 26 2.71 9.08 6.94
CA TRP A 26 2.39 8.27 5.78
C TRP A 26 1.84 6.93 6.26
N LYS A 27 0.58 6.67 5.91
CA LYS A 27 -0.08 5.40 6.16
C LYS A 27 0.19 4.45 5.01
N VAL A 28 0.47 3.20 5.35
CA VAL A 28 0.76 2.13 4.40
C VAL A 28 -0.30 1.06 4.51
N LEU A 29 -0.92 0.69 3.39
CA LEU A 29 -1.88 -0.40 3.29
C LEU A 29 -1.54 -1.29 2.09
N ALA A 30 -1.80 -2.58 2.20
CA ALA A 30 -1.87 -3.49 1.07
C ALA A 30 -3.24 -4.18 1.08
N VAL A 31 -3.95 -4.13 -0.04
CA VAL A 31 -5.36 -4.55 -0.14
C VAL A 31 -5.52 -5.56 -1.27
N ALA A 32 -6.30 -6.60 -1.01
CA ALA A 32 -6.80 -7.54 -2.01
C ALA A 32 -8.17 -8.07 -1.56
N PRO A 33 -8.92 -8.79 -2.43
CA PRO A 33 -10.20 -9.37 -2.02
C PRO A 33 -10.08 -10.20 -0.73
N GLY A 34 -10.82 -9.79 0.31
CA GLY A 34 -10.83 -10.49 1.60
C GLY A 34 -9.61 -10.25 2.50
N VAL A 35 -8.67 -9.37 2.13
CA VAL A 35 -7.51 -9.04 2.97
C VAL A 35 -7.18 -7.55 2.93
N THR A 36 -6.89 -7.01 4.10
CA THR A 36 -6.30 -5.67 4.25
C THR A 36 -5.18 -5.77 5.26
N ILE A 37 -3.98 -5.38 4.84
CA ILE A 37 -2.76 -5.46 5.64
C ILE A 37 -2.36 -4.03 5.98
N HIS A 38 -2.24 -3.74 7.26
CA HIS A 38 -1.83 -2.44 7.75
C HIS A 38 -0.32 -2.44 7.99
N GLY A 39 0.40 -1.59 7.27
CA GLY A 39 1.81 -1.33 7.53
C GLY A 39 2.01 -0.44 8.76
N GLN A 40 3.26 -0.37 9.23
CA GLN A 40 3.63 0.58 10.27
C GLN A 40 3.59 2.01 9.73
N ARG A 41 3.48 2.98 10.65
CA ARG A 41 3.53 4.41 10.32
C ARG A 41 4.90 4.75 9.77
N GLN A 42 4.92 5.57 8.73
CA GLN A 42 6.15 6.09 8.14
C GLN A 42 6.12 7.61 8.14
N PHE A 43 7.30 8.23 8.19
CA PHE A 43 7.46 9.69 8.29
C PHE A 43 8.05 10.33 7.03
N SER A 44 8.22 9.55 5.97
CA SER A 44 8.55 10.07 4.64
C SER A 44 7.92 9.21 3.55
N GLU A 45 7.66 9.83 2.40
CA GLU A 45 7.07 9.16 1.23
C GLU A 45 7.90 7.98 0.76
N ALA A 46 9.22 8.17 0.61
CA ALA A 46 10.14 7.14 0.14
C ALA A 46 10.11 5.90 1.07
N LYS A 47 10.19 6.13 2.39
CA LYS A 47 10.10 5.04 3.38
C LYS A 47 8.73 4.36 3.35
N ALA A 48 7.66 5.10 3.09
CA ALA A 48 6.33 4.53 2.98
C ALA A 48 6.18 3.64 1.76
N LYS A 49 6.73 4.03 0.60
CA LYS A 49 6.76 3.22 -0.63
C LYS A 49 7.60 1.96 -0.43
N ASP A 50 8.80 2.09 0.14
CA ASP A 50 9.67 0.94 0.44
C ASP A 50 9.00 -0.03 1.41
N HIS A 51 8.36 0.50 2.47
CA HIS A 51 7.65 -0.30 3.46
C HIS A 51 6.45 -1.03 2.86
N ALA A 52 5.67 -0.36 2.01
CA ALA A 52 4.53 -0.98 1.32
C ALA A 52 4.97 -2.14 0.42
N PHE A 53 6.06 -1.95 -0.31
CA PHE A 53 6.62 -2.98 -1.19
C PHE A 53 7.17 -4.17 -0.39
N ALA A 54 7.91 -3.92 0.70
CA ALA A 54 8.41 -4.97 1.59
C ALA A 54 7.27 -5.77 2.25
N LEU A 55 6.20 -5.09 2.68
CA LEU A 55 5.02 -5.71 3.28
C LEU A 55 4.32 -6.66 2.28
N ALA A 56 4.16 -6.23 1.03
CA ALA A 56 3.54 -7.04 -0.02
C ALA A 56 4.36 -8.29 -0.32
N LYS A 57 5.67 -8.13 -0.47
CA LYS A 57 6.62 -9.21 -0.69
C LYS A 57 6.59 -10.24 0.45
N GLU A 58 6.61 -9.77 1.69
CA GLU A 58 6.54 -10.62 2.87
C GLU A 58 5.23 -11.40 2.94
N TYR A 59 4.10 -10.74 2.65
CA TYR A 59 2.81 -11.41 2.63
C TYR A 59 2.73 -12.51 1.56
N VAL A 60 3.14 -12.23 0.33
CA VAL A 60 3.07 -13.20 -0.78
C VAL A 60 4.01 -14.39 -0.53
N HIS A 61 5.27 -14.14 -0.20
CA HIS A 61 6.27 -15.21 -0.18
C HIS A 61 6.46 -15.88 1.18
N LYS A 62 6.26 -15.15 2.30
CA LYS A 62 6.42 -15.75 3.63
C LYS A 62 5.09 -16.22 4.22
N PHE A 63 4.04 -15.41 4.11
CA PHE A 63 2.75 -15.74 4.73
C PHE A 63 1.90 -16.65 3.85
N LYS A 64 1.74 -16.31 2.55
CA LYS A 64 1.01 -17.14 1.59
C LYS A 64 1.85 -18.25 0.95
N GLN A 65 3.18 -18.14 1.03
CA GLN A 65 4.13 -19.10 0.45
C GLN A 65 3.89 -19.35 -1.03
N GLU A 66 3.49 -18.31 -1.75
CA GLU A 66 3.24 -18.39 -3.18
C GLU A 66 4.55 -18.30 -3.95
N SER A 67 4.68 -19.16 -4.97
CA SER A 67 5.82 -19.20 -5.89
C SER A 67 5.70 -18.17 -7.03
N LEU A 68 5.08 -17.02 -6.76
CA LEU A 68 5.04 -15.93 -7.72
C LEU A 68 6.45 -15.33 -7.92
N PRO A 69 6.76 -14.77 -9.10
CA PRO A 69 8.04 -14.10 -9.29
C PRO A 69 8.10 -12.83 -8.45
N GLU A 70 9.24 -12.59 -7.80
CA GLU A 70 9.49 -11.31 -7.13
C GLU A 70 9.62 -10.22 -8.19
N LEU A 71 8.75 -9.22 -8.12
CA LEU A 71 8.90 -8.02 -8.95
C LEU A 71 10.07 -7.19 -8.38
N PRO A 72 10.99 -6.65 -9.21
CA PRO A 72 12.10 -5.83 -8.73
C PRO A 72 11.66 -4.43 -8.30
N GLU A 73 10.59 -3.91 -8.92
CA GLU A 73 10.01 -2.60 -8.64
C GLU A 73 8.51 -2.61 -8.93
N VAL A 74 7.81 -1.57 -8.47
CA VAL A 74 6.41 -1.30 -8.82
C VAL A 74 6.25 0.11 -9.33
N VAL A 75 5.32 0.30 -10.26
CA VAL A 75 5.00 1.61 -10.82
C VAL A 75 4.03 2.33 -9.89
N TRP A 76 4.52 3.38 -9.23
CA TRP A 76 3.71 4.24 -8.39
C TRP A 76 2.96 5.27 -9.22
N GLN A 77 1.65 5.35 -9.01
CA GLN A 77 0.77 6.37 -9.59
C GLN A 77 0.21 7.24 -8.47
N ALA A 78 0.10 8.54 -8.70
CA ALA A 78 -0.56 9.42 -7.74
C ALA A 78 -2.03 8.99 -7.57
N ALA A 79 -2.55 9.06 -6.34
CA ALA A 79 -3.96 8.85 -6.09
C ALA A 79 -4.76 9.96 -6.79
N ALA A 80 -5.53 9.59 -7.81
CA ALA A 80 -6.46 10.48 -8.50
C ALA A 80 -7.75 10.72 -7.68
N PRO A 81 -8.57 11.74 -7.99
CA PRO A 81 -9.76 12.12 -7.23
C PRO A 81 -10.81 11.02 -7.03
N GLU A 82 -10.81 9.99 -7.88
CA GLU A 82 -11.65 8.80 -7.80
C GLU A 82 -11.17 7.75 -6.79
N HIS A 83 -9.99 7.94 -6.19
CA HIS A 83 -9.43 7.05 -5.19
C HIS A 83 -9.80 7.52 -3.79
N TRP A 84 -10.77 6.82 -3.18
CA TRP A 84 -11.29 7.09 -1.85
C TRP A 84 -11.04 5.89 -0.95
N LEU A 85 -10.66 6.14 0.32
CA LEU A 85 -10.69 5.10 1.35
C LEU A 85 -11.85 5.36 2.30
N VAL A 86 -12.61 4.30 2.57
CA VAL A 86 -13.61 4.29 3.64
C VAL A 86 -12.85 4.04 4.95
N TYR A 87 -12.67 5.11 5.72
CA TYR A 87 -11.99 5.04 7.01
C TYR A 87 -12.99 4.87 8.16
N HIS A 88 -12.72 3.90 9.03
CA HIS A 88 -13.32 3.74 10.35
C HIS A 88 -12.26 4.07 11.41
N ALA A 89 -12.56 5.05 12.27
CA ALA A 89 -11.71 5.51 13.35
C ALA A 89 -11.89 4.63 14.59
#